data_AF-A0A3D3WDX3-F1
#
_entry.id   AF-A0A3D3WDX3-F1
#
_cell.length_a   1.000
_cell.length_b   1.000
_cell.length_c   1.000
_cell.angle_alpha   90.00
_cell.angle_beta   90.00
_cell.angle_gamma   90.00
#
_symmetry.space_group_name_H-M   'P 1'
#
loop_
_entity.id
_entity.type
_entity.pdbx_description
1 polymer ?
#
loop_
_entity_poly.entity_id
_entity_poly.type
_entity_poly.pdbx_seq_one_letter_code
_entity_poly.pdbx_strand_id
1 'polypeptide(L)'
;MGKKELISLIGMPGSGKSTIGRLLAKRLDWDYVDMDDYIQEISGCSIPALFDQGEAVFRRWETEACHQLSLRRRAVIACGGGVVIHPENLVALRAHGWIAYIDRPLEHIIDDIEIGTRPLLKDGAGRL
;
A
#
# COMPACT_ATOMS: atom_id res chain seq x y z
N MET A 1 -17.69 -18.41 9.94
CA MET A 1 -16.75 -17.37 9.46
C MET A 1 -16.40 -17.72 8.01
N GLY A 2 -16.73 -16.86 7.03
CA GLY A 2 -16.39 -17.13 5.63
C GLY A 2 -14.87 -17.17 5.41
N LYS A 3 -14.41 -17.86 4.36
CA LYS A 3 -12.99 -17.92 4.02
C LYS A 3 -12.52 -16.51 3.62
N LYS A 4 -11.56 -15.95 4.35
CA LYS A 4 -10.89 -14.70 3.98
C LYS A 4 -10.01 -14.97 2.76
N GLU A 5 -10.31 -14.31 1.65
CA GLU A 5 -9.62 -14.48 0.37
C GLU A 5 -8.85 -13.22 -0.04
N LEU A 6 -8.48 -12.40 0.93
CA LEU A 6 -7.73 -11.17 0.72
C LEU A 6 -6.59 -11.07 1.74
N ILE A 7 -5.40 -10.69 1.29
CA ILE A 7 -4.25 -10.40 2.15
C ILE A 7 -3.71 -9.02 1.80
N SER A 8 -3.70 -8.10 2.77
CA SER A 8 -3.14 -6.76 2.63
C SER A 8 -1.81 -6.69 3.38
N LEU A 9 -0.74 -6.35 2.66
CA LEU A 9 0.60 -6.17 3.21
C LEU A 9 0.81 -4.70 3.53
N ILE A 10 1.09 -4.40 4.80
CA ILE A 10 1.37 -3.04 5.29
C ILE A 10 2.80 -2.95 5.82
N GLY A 11 3.31 -1.73 5.95
CA GLY A 11 4.64 -1.43 6.48
C GLY A 11 5.39 -0.40 5.64
N MET A 12 6.60 -0.07 6.07
CA MET A 12 7.35 1.06 5.52
C MET A 12 7.66 0.92 4.03
N PRO A 13 7.66 2.01 3.24
CA PRO A 13 8.15 1.98 1.86
C PRO A 13 9.57 1.39 1.81
N GLY A 14 9.83 0.38 0.97
CA GLY A 14 11.12 -0.33 0.94
C GLY A 14 11.24 -1.53 1.91
N SER A 15 10.20 -1.84 2.71
CA SER A 15 10.21 -3.02 3.59
C SER A 15 10.09 -4.37 2.86
N GLY A 16 9.93 -4.37 1.53
CA GLY A 16 9.83 -5.60 0.72
C GLY A 16 8.40 -6.07 0.43
N LYS A 17 7.37 -5.26 0.73
CA LYS A 17 5.95 -5.58 0.46
C LYS A 17 5.69 -6.09 -0.95
N SER A 18 6.18 -5.39 -1.98
CA SER A 18 5.96 -5.79 -3.37
C SER A 18 6.64 -7.13 -3.72
N THR A 19 7.83 -7.38 -3.17
CA THR A 19 8.56 -8.66 -3.35
C THR A 19 7.81 -9.81 -2.68
N ILE A 20 7.45 -9.65 -1.40
CA ILE A 20 6.71 -10.66 -0.64
C ILE A 20 5.33 -10.89 -1.26
N GLY A 21 4.64 -9.82 -1.66
CA GLY A 21 3.31 -9.86 -2.25
C GLY A 21 3.25 -10.66 -3.54
N ARG A 22 4.18 -10.43 -4.48
CA ARG A 22 4.25 -11.21 -5.73
C ARG A 22 4.54 -12.69 -5.47
N LEU A 23 5.46 -12.99 -4.56
CA LEU A 23 5.79 -14.38 -4.20
C LEU A 23 4.60 -15.10 -3.55
N LEU A 24 3.90 -14.40 -2.64
CA LEU A 24 2.73 -14.94 -1.95
C LEU A 24 1.56 -15.17 -2.90
N ALA A 25 1.25 -14.19 -3.75
CA ALA A 25 0.22 -14.28 -4.79
C ALA A 25 0.46 -15.49 -5.69
N LYS A 26 1.69 -15.63 -6.22
CA LYS A 26 2.09 -16.79 -7.04
C LYS A 26 1.93 -18.12 -6.31
N ARG A 27 2.29 -18.20 -5.03
CA ARG A 27 2.19 -19.44 -4.24
C ARG A 27 0.75 -19.82 -3.93
N LEU A 28 -0.15 -18.84 -3.82
CA LEU A 28 -1.57 -19.03 -3.55
C LEU A 28 -2.44 -19.18 -4.81
N ASP A 29 -1.86 -18.94 -6.00
CA ASP A 29 -2.60 -18.80 -7.27
C ASP A 29 -3.65 -17.66 -7.20
N TRP A 30 -3.24 -16.53 -6.64
CA TRP A 30 -4.05 -15.33 -6.39
C TRP A 30 -3.50 -14.15 -7.20
N ASP A 31 -4.32 -13.13 -7.38
CA ASP A 31 -3.92 -11.87 -8.01
C ASP A 31 -2.96 -11.09 -7.10
N TYR A 32 -1.98 -10.42 -7.71
CA TYR A 32 -1.16 -9.42 -7.02
C TYR A 32 -1.63 -8.02 -7.43
N VAL A 33 -1.80 -7.13 -6.46
CA VAL A 33 -2.13 -5.72 -6.70
C VAL A 33 -1.13 -4.83 -5.94
N ASP A 34 -0.54 -3.88 -6.66
CA ASP A 34 0.16 -2.76 -6.04
C ASP A 34 -0.82 -1.60 -5.88
N MET A 35 -0.99 -1.11 -4.64
CA MET A 35 -2.00 -0.08 -4.35
C MET A 35 -1.66 1.27 -5.00
N ASP A 36 -0.38 1.62 -5.12
CA ASP A 36 0.01 2.89 -5.74
C ASP A 36 -0.26 2.86 -7.25
N ASP A 37 -0.03 1.73 -7.91
CA ASP A 37 -0.43 1.52 -9.30
C ASP A 37 -1.96 1.58 -9.47
N TYR A 38 -2.70 0.94 -8.55
CA TYR A 38 -4.16 0.97 -8.56
C TYR A 38 -4.73 2.38 -8.36
N ILE A 39 -4.14 3.19 -7.48
CA ILE A 39 -4.51 4.60 -7.28
C ILE A 39 -4.33 5.39 -8.57
N GLN A 40 -3.21 5.19 -9.28
CA GLN A 40 -2.96 5.87 -10.56
C GLN A 40 -3.97 5.43 -11.63
N GLU A 41 -4.33 4.14 -11.67
CA GLU A 41 -5.35 3.61 -12.57
C GLU A 41 -6.71 4.26 -12.34
N ILE A 42 -7.20 4.29 -11.09
CA ILE A 42 -8.55 4.81 -10.79
C ILE A 42 -8.63 6.35 -10.80
N SER A 43 -7.53 7.04 -10.52
CA SER A 43 -7.49 8.51 -10.51
C SER A 43 -7.17 9.11 -11.88
N GLY A 44 -6.59 8.33 -12.80
CA GLY A 44 -6.07 8.82 -14.08
C GLY A 44 -4.88 9.77 -13.95
N CYS A 45 -4.31 9.91 -12.74
CA CYS A 45 -3.24 10.84 -12.42
C CYS A 45 -2.03 10.08 -11.86
N SER A 46 -0.82 10.60 -12.09
CA SER A 46 0.36 10.07 -11.40
C SER A 46 0.34 10.44 -9.91
N ILE A 47 0.99 9.64 -9.07
CA ILE A 47 1.10 9.95 -7.63
C ILE A 47 1.68 11.36 -7.39
N PRO A 48 2.77 11.80 -8.05
CA PRO A 48 3.25 13.18 -7.91
C PRO A 48 2.19 14.23 -8.25
N ALA A 49 1.42 14.05 -9.33
CA ALA A 49 0.38 15.00 -9.71
C ALA A 49 -0.77 15.08 -8.69
N LEU A 50 -1.07 13.98 -7.98
CA LEU A 50 -2.03 13.98 -6.87
C LEU A 50 -1.48 14.75 -5.66
N PHE A 51 -0.19 14.60 -5.35
CA PHE A 51 0.46 15.36 -4.28
C PHE A 51 0.62 16.85 -4.61
N ASP A 52 0.84 17.21 -5.87
CA ASP A 52 0.88 18.61 -6.34
C ASP A 52 -0.48 19.31 -6.14
N GLN A 53 -1.57 18.55 -6.19
CA GLN A 53 -2.93 19.04 -5.85
C GLN A 53 -3.19 19.07 -4.33
N GLY A 54 -2.26 18.56 -3.53
CA GLY A 54 -2.28 18.52 -2.06
C GLY A 54 -2.37 17.09 -1.51
N GLU A 55 -1.69 16.83 -0.40
CA GLU A 55 -1.69 15.50 0.25
C GLU A 55 -3.11 14.97 0.54
N ALA A 56 -4.03 15.84 0.94
CA ALA A 56 -5.41 15.46 1.19
C ALA A 56 -6.12 14.88 -0.06
N VAL A 57 -5.71 15.28 -1.28
CA VAL A 57 -6.22 14.72 -2.53
C VAL A 57 -5.73 13.29 -2.70
N PHE A 58 -4.43 13.06 -2.53
CA PHE A 58 -3.86 11.70 -2.57
C PHE A 58 -4.50 10.78 -1.53
N ARG A 59 -4.67 11.26 -0.29
CA ARG A 59 -5.27 10.48 0.80
C ARG A 59 -6.72 10.05 0.52
N ARG A 60 -7.52 10.92 -0.13
CA ARG A 60 -8.87 10.53 -0.56
C ARG A 60 -8.84 9.37 -1.57
N TRP A 61 -7.90 9.38 -2.51
CA TRP A 61 -7.72 8.28 -3.45
C TRP A 61 -7.17 7.02 -2.80
N GLU A 62 -6.29 7.14 -1.80
CA GLU A 62 -5.80 6.01 -0.99
C GLU A 62 -6.94 5.33 -0.23
N THR A 63 -7.85 6.12 0.38
CA THR A 63 -9.07 5.62 1.01
C THR A 63 -9.99 4.92 0.00
N GLU A 64 -10.26 5.54 -1.14
CA GLU A 64 -11.11 4.95 -2.19
C GLU A 64 -10.53 3.63 -2.71
N ALA A 65 -9.22 3.58 -2.94
CA ALA A 65 -8.51 2.36 -3.31
C ALA A 65 -8.68 1.27 -2.24
N CYS A 66 -8.58 1.59 -0.95
CA CYS A 66 -8.81 0.63 0.13
C CYS A 66 -10.24 0.06 0.09
N HIS A 67 -11.26 0.90 -0.12
CA HIS A 67 -12.64 0.44 -0.23
C HIS A 67 -12.83 -0.50 -1.43
N GLN A 68 -12.37 -0.10 -2.62
CA GLN A 68 -12.54 -0.93 -3.82
C GLN A 68 -11.75 -2.25 -3.74
N LEU A 69 -10.50 -2.19 -3.27
CA LEU A 69 -9.65 -3.37 -3.14
C LEU A 69 -10.11 -4.31 -2.03
N SER A 70 -10.78 -3.80 -0.99
CA SER A 70 -11.36 -4.65 0.08
C SER A 70 -12.41 -5.64 -0.44
N LEU A 71 -13.02 -5.34 -1.59
CA LEU A 71 -14.03 -6.19 -2.22
C LEU A 71 -13.44 -7.24 -3.16
N ARG A 72 -12.14 -7.17 -3.46
CA ARG A 72 -11.45 -8.18 -4.28
C ARG A 72 -11.41 -9.51 -3.53
N ARG A 73 -11.46 -10.61 -4.29
CA ARG A 73 -11.28 -11.97 -3.77
C ARG A 73 -10.09 -12.61 -4.47
N ARG A 74 -9.41 -13.50 -3.75
CA ARG A 74 -8.18 -14.16 -4.15
C ARG A 74 -7.13 -13.15 -4.59
N ALA A 75 -6.84 -12.18 -3.73
CA ALA A 75 -5.89 -11.11 -4.01
C ALA A 75 -4.93 -10.87 -2.85
N VAL A 76 -3.70 -10.51 -3.21
CA VAL A 76 -2.65 -10.01 -2.31
C VAL A 76 -2.36 -8.56 -2.69
N ILE A 77 -2.59 -7.64 -1.78
CA ILE A 77 -2.40 -6.20 -1.97
C ILE A 77 -1.11 -5.78 -1.28
N ALA A 78 -0.19 -5.15 -2.00
CA ALA A 78 0.88 -4.36 -1.41
C ALA A 78 0.36 -2.92 -1.20
N CYS A 79 0.11 -2.52 0.05
CA CYS A 79 -0.41 -1.19 0.35
C CYS A 79 0.69 -0.12 0.33
N GLY A 80 0.29 1.14 0.11
CA GLY A 80 1.16 2.30 0.34
C GLY A 80 1.59 2.42 1.80
N GLY A 81 2.73 3.06 2.06
CA GLY A 81 3.26 3.21 3.43
C GLY A 81 2.34 4.04 4.35
N GLY A 82 1.54 4.93 3.76
CA GLY A 82 0.61 5.80 4.49
C GLY A 82 -0.78 5.21 4.71
N VAL A 83 -1.05 3.97 4.26
CA VAL A 83 -2.38 3.35 4.36
C VAL A 83 -2.96 3.33 5.78
N VAL A 84 -2.08 3.32 6.79
CA VAL A 84 -2.44 3.28 8.22
C VAL A 84 -2.84 4.64 8.78
N ILE A 85 -2.63 5.74 8.06
CA ILE A 85 -2.90 7.12 8.53
C ILE A 85 -4.40 7.34 8.75
N HIS A 86 -5.24 6.82 7.87
CA HIS A 86 -6.70 6.85 8.02
C HIS A 86 -7.21 5.49 8.54
N PRO A 87 -7.71 5.41 9.79
CA PRO A 87 -8.12 4.13 10.39
C PRO A 87 -9.19 3.37 9.59
N GLU A 88 -10.05 4.09 8.87
CA GLU A 88 -11.08 3.52 8.00
C GLU A 88 -10.52 2.57 6.93
N ASN A 89 -9.30 2.81 6.45
CA ASN A 89 -8.62 1.95 5.48
C ASN A 89 -8.39 0.55 6.06
N LEU A 90 -7.91 0.48 7.30
CA LEU A 90 -7.68 -0.79 7.99
C LEU A 90 -8.99 -1.48 8.34
N VAL A 91 -10.05 -0.72 8.65
CA VAL A 91 -11.39 -1.27 8.87
C VAL A 91 -11.90 -1.94 7.60
N ALA A 92 -11.82 -1.26 6.45
CA ALA A 92 -12.24 -1.79 5.16
C ALA A 92 -11.48 -3.07 4.79
N LEU A 93 -10.14 -3.03 4.82
CA LEU A 93 -9.30 -4.17 4.45
C LEU A 93 -9.49 -5.37 5.39
N ARG A 94 -9.68 -5.13 6.70
CA ARG A 94 -9.86 -6.20 7.70
C ARG A 94 -11.24 -6.85 7.65
N ALA A 95 -12.26 -6.14 7.14
CA ALA A 95 -13.62 -6.66 7.00
C ALA A 95 -13.66 -7.92 6.12
N HIS A 96 -12.84 -7.95 5.06
CA HIS A 96 -12.85 -9.02 4.06
C HIS A 96 -11.51 -9.78 3.93
N GLY A 97 -10.44 -9.30 4.57
CA GLY A 97 -9.09 -9.86 4.45
C GLY A 97 -8.30 -9.99 5.75
N TRP A 98 -7.08 -10.49 5.58
CA TRP A 98 -6.02 -10.45 6.58
C TRP A 98 -5.13 -9.23 6.32
N ILE A 99 -4.63 -8.62 7.39
CA ILE A 99 -3.62 -7.58 7.32
C ILE A 99 -2.34 -8.17 7.90
N ALA A 100 -1.26 -8.13 7.13
CA ALA A 100 0.06 -8.59 7.55
C ALA A 100 1.03 -7.40 7.53
N TYR A 101 1.62 -7.12 8.68
CA TYR A 101 2.65 -6.09 8.82
C TYR A 101 4.02 -6.69 8.50
N ILE A 102 4.71 -6.11 7.52
CA ILE A 102 6.08 -6.45 7.17
C ILE A 102 7.01 -5.56 8.00
N ASP A 103 7.46 -6.12 9.12
CA ASP A 103 8.37 -5.47 10.05
C ASP A 103 9.82 -5.64 9.60
N ARG A 104 10.36 -4.62 8.94
CA ARG A 104 11.77 -4.56 8.53
C ARG A 104 12.42 -3.34 9.22
N PRO A 105 13.56 -3.51 9.91
CA PRO A 105 14.25 -2.40 10.57
C PRO A 105 14.58 -1.26 9.60
N LEU A 106 14.39 0.00 10.04
CA LEU A 106 14.62 1.20 9.23
C LEU A 106 16.06 1.31 8.69
N GLU A 107 17.04 0.89 9.49
CA GLU A 107 18.45 0.83 9.12
C GLU A 107 18.67 0.06 7.80
N HIS A 108 17.99 -1.07 7.63
CA HIS A 108 18.06 -1.88 6.40
C HIS A 108 17.20 -1.36 5.25
N ILE A 109 16.33 -0.38 5.51
CA ILE A 109 15.48 0.23 4.48
C ILE A 109 16.19 1.42 3.84
N ILE A 110 16.92 2.20 4.64
CA ILE A 110 17.63 3.40 4.18
C ILE A 110 18.76 3.03 3.20
N ASP A 111 19.43 1.90 3.42
CA ASP A 111 20.52 1.41 2.56
C ASP A 111 20.04 1.02 1.13
N ASP A 112 18.74 0.75 0.95
CA ASP A 112 18.16 0.24 -0.30
C ASP A 112 17.38 1.30 -1.13
N ILE A 113 17.23 2.54 -0.64
CA ILE A 113 16.35 3.55 -1.28
C ILE A 113 17.14 4.68 -1.93
N GLU A 114 16.97 4.86 -3.25
CA GLU A 114 17.28 6.12 -3.93
C GLU A 114 16.25 7.19 -3.54
N ILE A 115 16.66 8.11 -2.65
CA ILE A 115 15.84 9.15 -2.03
C ILE A 115 15.14 10.07 -3.07
N GLY A 116 15.71 10.21 -4.27
CA GLY A 116 15.24 11.15 -5.30
C GLY A 116 13.86 10.85 -5.93
N THR A 117 13.36 9.62 -5.86
CA THR A 117 12.13 9.20 -6.57
C THR A 117 10.87 9.19 -5.69
N ARG A 118 10.97 9.54 -4.40
CA ARG A 118 9.85 9.44 -3.45
C ARG A 118 9.44 10.82 -2.90
N PRO A 119 8.33 11.41 -3.38
CA PRO A 119 7.85 12.72 -2.91
C PRO A 119 7.67 12.80 -1.39
N LEU A 120 7.22 11.71 -0.75
CA LEU A 120 7.01 11.61 0.70
C LEU A 120 8.30 11.62 1.53
N LEU A 121 9.48 11.50 0.91
CA LEU A 121 10.78 11.56 1.59
C LEU A 121 11.51 12.89 1.37
N LYS A 122 10.94 13.82 0.59
CA LYS A 122 11.59 15.10 0.24
C LYS A 122 11.76 16.04 1.44
N ASP A 123 10.88 15.95 2.45
CA ASP A 123 10.93 16.82 3.63
C ASP A 123 11.63 16.19 4.86
N GLY A 124 12.44 15.15 4.62
CA GLY A 124 13.38 14.63 5.60
C GLY A 124 12.93 13.39 6.35
N ALA A 125 13.91 12.56 6.73
CA ALA A 125 13.76 11.31 7.47
C ALA A 125 13.14 11.44 8.88
N GLY A 126 12.76 12.65 9.31
CA GLY A 126 12.17 12.95 10.62
C GLY A 126 10.66 12.73 10.74
N ARG A 127 10.02 12.15 9.71
CA ARG A 127 8.61 11.72 9.74
C ARG A 127 8.42 10.20 9.49
N LEU A 128 9.51 9.44 9.57
CA LEU A 128 9.48 7.97 9.57
C LEU A 128 9.15 7.43 10.96
#